data_AF-A0A7J3JFS8-F1
#
_entry.id   AF-A0A7J3JFS8-F1
#
_cell.length_a   1.000
_cell.length_b   1.000
_cell.length_c   1.000
_cell.angle_alpha   90.00
_cell.angle_beta   90.00
_cell.angle_gamma   90.00
#
_symmetry.space_group_name_H-M   'P 1'
#
loop_
_entity.id
_entity.type
_entity.pdbx_description
1 polymer ?
#
loop_
_entity_poly.entity_id
_entity_poly.type
_entity_poly.pdbx_seq_one_letter_code
_entity_poly.pdbx_strand_id
1 'polypeptide(L)'
;MGYQIDYPAGEKAGCSSQITIADRIFYTKLFSAAPSRYFSADQQGVIEKEISKAEFELWIGILADSDADAAEILRKLSEGKKY
;
A
#
# COMPACT_ATOMS: atom_id res chain seq x y z
N MET A 1 9.46 11.89 -7.52
CA MET A 1 9.85 11.11 -6.33
C MET A 1 9.55 9.63 -6.56
N GLY A 2 10.56 8.77 -6.40
CA GLY A 2 10.35 7.32 -6.58
C GLY A 2 9.50 6.73 -5.45
N TYR A 3 8.60 5.81 -5.81
CA TYR A 3 7.93 4.92 -4.86
C TYR A 3 8.62 3.54 -4.88
N GLN A 4 8.50 2.79 -3.78
CA GLN A 4 9.00 1.42 -3.69
C GLN A 4 7.89 0.49 -3.19
N ILE A 5 7.64 -0.60 -3.91
CA ILE A 5 6.73 -1.67 -3.48
C ILE A 5 7.56 -2.87 -3.06
N ASP A 6 7.33 -3.34 -1.83
CA ASP A 6 8.05 -4.46 -1.23
C ASP A 6 7.04 -5.53 -0.78
N TYR A 7 6.95 -6.61 -1.57
CA TYR A 7 6.09 -7.74 -1.26
C TYR A 7 6.61 -8.56 -0.05
N PRO A 8 7.90 -8.92 0.04
CA PRO A 8 8.43 -9.63 1.21
C PRO A 8 8.22 -8.91 2.55
N ALA A 9 8.39 -7.58 2.59
CA ALA A 9 8.16 -6.79 3.78
C ALA A 9 6.67 -6.76 4.15
N GLY A 10 5.80 -6.65 3.15
CA GLY A 10 4.36 -6.85 3.32
C GLY A 10 4.04 -8.18 3.98
N GLU A 11 4.59 -9.28 3.47
CA GLU A 11 4.33 -10.62 4.00
C GLU A 11 4.80 -10.79 5.45
N LYS A 12 5.97 -10.24 5.81
CA LYS A 12 6.47 -10.24 7.19
C LYS A 12 5.53 -9.51 8.15
N ALA A 13 4.87 -8.45 7.68
CA ALA A 13 3.85 -7.70 8.44
C ALA A 13 2.44 -8.34 8.35
N GLY A 14 2.31 -9.54 7.78
CA GLY A 14 1.02 -10.22 7.62
C GLY A 14 0.11 -9.58 6.57
N CYS A 15 0.68 -8.82 5.64
CA CYS A 15 0.02 -8.12 4.55
C CYS A 15 0.51 -8.65 3.18
N SER A 16 -0.18 -8.29 2.11
CA SER A 16 0.16 -8.70 0.74
C SER A 16 1.33 -7.93 0.16
N SER A 17 1.45 -6.65 0.52
CA SER A 17 2.47 -5.75 -0.01
C SER A 17 2.67 -4.56 0.91
N GLN A 18 3.89 -4.05 0.96
CA GLN A 18 4.23 -2.74 1.51
C GLN A 18 4.48 -1.76 0.36
N ILE A 19 4.03 -0.52 0.47
CA ILE A 19 4.48 0.58 -0.38
C ILE A 19 5.06 1.70 0.46
N THR A 20 6.20 2.21 0.02
CA THR A 20 6.82 3.42 0.55
C THR A 20 6.78 4.51 -0.51
N ILE A 21 6.19 5.66 -0.17
CA ILE A 21 6.13 6.85 -1.05
C ILE A 21 6.27 8.12 -0.22
N ALA A 22 7.19 9.00 -0.61
CA ALA A 22 7.47 10.28 0.09
C ALA A 22 7.53 10.14 1.63
N ASP A 23 8.34 9.19 2.11
CA ASP A 23 8.56 8.88 3.53
C ASP A 23 7.34 8.34 4.30
N ARG A 24 6.27 7.96 3.59
CA ARG A 24 5.11 7.28 4.17
C ARG A 24 5.08 5.82 3.77
N ILE A 25 4.74 4.97 4.74
CA ILE A 25 4.63 3.53 4.55
C ILE A 25 3.15 3.15 4.64
N PHE A 26 2.70 2.37 3.66
CA PHE A 26 1.39 1.77 3.66
C PHE A 26 1.51 0.26 3.45
N TYR A 27 0.59 -0.48 4.03
CA TYR A 27 0.44 -1.90 3.80
C TYR A 27 -0.91 -2.18 3.15
N THR A 28 -0.91 -3.12 2.21
CA THR A 28 -2.12 -3.61 1.57
C THR A 28 -2.26 -5.09 1.86
N LYS A 29 -3.46 -5.54 2.23
CA LYS A 29 -3.80 -6.94 2.45
C LYS A 29 -4.96 -7.31 1.54
N LEU A 30 -4.63 -8.00 0.47
CA LEU A 30 -5.58 -8.48 -0.54
C LEU A 30 -6.14 -9.82 -0.12
N PHE A 31 -7.45 -9.97 -0.24
CA PHE A 31 -8.14 -11.24 -0.03
C PHE A 31 -8.78 -11.71 -1.32
N SER A 32 -8.86 -13.03 -1.50
CA SER A 32 -9.44 -13.64 -2.71
C SER A 32 -10.97 -13.63 -2.68
N ALA A 33 -11.56 -13.73 -1.48
CA ALA A 33 -13.01 -13.84 -1.27
C ALA A 33 -13.57 -12.81 -0.28
N ALA A 34 -12.76 -11.82 0.11
CA ALA A 34 -13.13 -10.77 1.06
C ALA A 34 -12.64 -9.40 0.57
N PRO A 35 -13.17 -8.28 1.09
CA PRO A 35 -12.66 -6.96 0.74
C PRO A 35 -11.21 -6.79 1.23
N SER A 36 -10.37 -6.23 0.36
CA SER A 36 -9.00 -5.85 0.69
C SER A 36 -8.96 -4.86 1.86
N ARG A 37 -7.93 -4.98 2.70
CA ARG A 37 -7.66 -4.05 3.80
C ARG A 37 -6.41 -3.25 3.52
N TYR A 38 -6.39 -2.03 4.05
CA TYR A 38 -5.32 -1.07 3.83
C TYR A 38 -4.91 -0.51 5.18
N PHE A 39 -3.62 -0.31 5.38
CA PHE A 39 -3.07 0.14 6.66
C PHE A 39 -2.04 1.24 6.41
N SER A 40 -2.02 2.23 7.28
CA SER A 40 -0.92 3.19 7.37
C SER A 40 0.06 2.73 8.44
N ALA A 41 1.34 2.95 8.19
CA ALA A 41 2.41 2.65 9.12
C ALA A 41 3.29 3.87 9.38
N ASP A 42 3.98 3.84 10.51
CA ASP A 42 4.99 4.84 10.86
C ASP A 42 6.25 4.70 10.00
N GLN A 43 7.24 5.58 10.22
CA GLN A 43 8.53 5.54 9.50
C GLN A 43 9.38 4.30 9.81
N GLN A 44 9.04 3.54 10.86
CA GLN A 44 9.72 2.30 11.23
C GLN A 44 9.04 1.06 10.61
N GLY A 45 7.92 1.24 9.89
CA GLY A 45 7.14 0.16 9.29
C GLY A 45 6.17 -0.51 10.26
N VAL A 46 5.88 0.12 11.40
CA VAL A 46 4.89 -0.39 12.36
C VAL A 46 3.50 0.08 11.93
N ILE A 47 2.58 -0.87 11.71
CA ILE A 47 1.19 -0.55 11.39
C ILE A 47 0.55 0.22 12.54
N GLU A 48 0.15 1.46 12.27
CA GLU A 48 -0.49 2.33 13.27
C GLU A 48 -2.02 2.22 13.20
N LYS A 49 -2.57 2.16 11.98
CA LYS A 49 -4.02 2.27 11.76
C LYS A 49 -4.48 1.57 10.50
N GLU A 50 -5.65 0.92 10.57
CA GLU A 50 -6.41 0.49 9.39
C GLU A 50 -7.13 1.69 8.77
N ILE A 51 -6.90 1.90 7.48
CA ILE A 51 -7.49 3.00 6.70
C ILE A 51 -8.45 2.44 5.65
N SER A 52 -9.43 3.25 5.27
CA SER A 52 -10.35 2.85 4.21
C SER A 52 -9.63 2.80 2.85
N LYS A 53 -10.18 2.03 1.90
CA LYS A 53 -9.70 2.00 0.52
C LYS A 53 -9.64 3.41 -0.09
N ALA A 54 -10.68 4.22 0.13
CA ALA A 54 -10.75 5.58 -0.40
C ALA A 54 -9.67 6.48 0.19
N GLU A 55 -9.40 6.36 1.50
CA GLU A 55 -8.32 7.10 2.16
C GLU A 55 -6.94 6.68 1.63
N PHE A 56 -6.74 5.38 1.41
CA PHE A 56 -5.53 4.87 0.79
C PHE A 56 -5.32 5.40 -0.63
N GLU A 57 -6.33 5.30 -1.50
CA GLU A 57 -6.25 5.79 -2.88
C GLU A 57 -6.04 7.31 -2.94
N LEU A 58 -6.68 8.06 -2.03
CA LEU A 58 -6.47 9.49 -1.88
C LEU A 58 -5.00 9.80 -1.53
N TRP A 59 -4.42 9.09 -0.56
CA TRP A 59 -3.01 9.29 -0.20
C TRP A 59 -2.07 8.94 -1.35
N ILE A 60 -2.32 7.84 -2.07
CA ILE A 60 -1.50 7.50 -3.24
C ILE A 60 -1.60 8.61 -4.30
N GLY A 61 -2.79 9.15 -4.57
CA GLY A 61 -2.97 10.26 -5.50
C GLY A 61 -2.28 11.56 -5.07
N ILE A 62 -2.27 11.87 -3.76
CA ILE A 62 -1.61 13.06 -3.21
C ILE A 62 -0.08 12.93 -3.24
N LEU A 63 0.45 11.73 -3.02
CA LEU A 63 1.88 11.48 -2.84
C LEU A 63 2.60 11.09 -4.14
N ALA A 64 1.86 10.63 -5.14
CA ALA A 64 2.41 10.35 -6.47
C ALA A 64 2.73 11.66 -7.22
N ASP A 65 3.76 11.64 -8.06
CA ASP A 65 4.12 12.80 -8.88
C ASP A 65 3.09 13.08 -10.00
N SER A 66 2.32 12.07 -10.39
CA SER A 66 1.31 12.16 -11.45
C SER A 66 0.18 11.14 -11.25
N ASP A 67 -0.97 11.39 -11.90
CA ASP A 67 -2.07 10.42 -11.95
C ASP A 67 -1.66 9.08 -12.59
N ALA A 68 -0.71 9.12 -13.54
CA ALA A 68 -0.17 7.92 -14.18
C ALA A 68 0.65 7.08 -13.20
N ASP A 69 1.47 7.72 -12.36
CA ASP A 69 2.23 7.05 -11.31
C ASP A 69 1.29 6.46 -10.24
N ALA A 70 0.27 7.21 -9.82
CA ALA A 70 -0.75 6.71 -8.89
C ALA A 70 -1.45 5.46 -9.43
N ALA A 71 -1.86 5.48 -10.70
CA ALA A 71 -2.48 4.32 -11.35
C ALA A 71 -1.52 3.13 -11.44
N GLU A 72 -0.24 3.35 -11.74
CA GLU A 72 0.76 2.28 -11.80
C GLU A 72 1.01 1.66 -10.42
N ILE A 73 1.10 2.49 -9.37
CA ILE A 73 1.22 2.05 -7.98
C ILE A 73 0.06 1.13 -7.61
N LEU A 74 -1.18 1.58 -7.84
CA LEU A 74 -2.37 0.80 -7.50
C LEU A 74 -2.43 -0.51 -8.26
N ARG A 75 -2.02 -0.49 -9.54
CA ARG A 75 -1.91 -1.69 -10.37
C ARG A 75 -0.90 -2.68 -9.79
N LYS A 76 0.33 -2.25 -9.51
CA LYS A 76 1.38 -3.12 -8.94
C LYS A 76 0.94 -3.70 -7.59
N LEU A 77 0.35 -2.89 -6.71
CA LEU A 77 -0.15 -3.39 -5.43
C LEU A 77 -1.22 -4.46 -5.58
N SER A 78 -2.06 -4.40 -6.61
CA SER A 78 -3.08 -5.42 -6.90
C SER A 78 -2.52 -6.76 -7.37
N GLU A 79 -1.24 -6.80 -7.78
CA GLU A 79 -0.52 -8.01 -8.20
C GLU A 79 0.09 -8.76 -7.00
N GLY A 80 -0.03 -8.21 -5.78
CA GLY A 80 0.47 -8.82 -4.55
C GLY A 80 -0.22 -10.15 -4.19
N LYS A 81 0.39 -10.87 -3.25
CA LYS A 81 -0.10 -12.16 -2.75
C LYS A 81 -1.51 -12.04 -2.19
N LYS A 82 -2.42 -12.92 -2.63
CA LYS A 82 -3.81 -12.93 -2.15
C LYS A 82 -3.96 -13.94 -1.02
N TYR A 83 -4.62 -13.52 0.05
CA TYR A 83 -5.00 -14.36 1.20
C TYR A 83 -6.39 -14.97 1.02
#